data_AF-A0A1J5S8N3-F1
#
_entry.id   AF-A0A1J5S8N3-F1
#
_cell.length_a   1.000
_cell.length_b   1.000
_cell.length_c   1.000
_cell.angle_alpha   90.00
_cell.angle_beta   90.00
_cell.angle_gamma   90.00
#
_symmetry.space_group_name_H-M   'P 1'
#
loop_
_entity.id
_entity.type
_entity.pdbx_description
1 polymer ?
#
loop_
_entity_poly.entity_id
_entity_poly.type
_entity_poly.pdbx_seq_one_letter_code
_entity_poly.pdbx_strand_id
1 'polypeptide(L)'
;MVYAWPASASQVKLEQGLLILKVQTLPSMPRTEIRQQARKALKEALAMLLDYPVTEIEFESQPGQAIQLLHPKLNIGLSISHDHGMSLVAINMNGKIGVDLMTLNSSPAINEIHTLATDYLGDKTAEYIAQLPSALQQEAFAKEWTALEARIKCNGEALAEWNIVKINLANINSRALEMPKGYVATVAFSTSPTSSL
;
A
#
# COMPACT_ATOMS: atom_id res chain seq x y z
N MET A 1 -4.59 -9.66 8.04
CA MET A 1 -6.02 -9.45 7.74
C MET A 1 -6.26 -8.04 7.19
N VAL A 2 -7.37 -7.85 6.45
CA VAL A 2 -7.85 -6.52 5.98
C VAL A 2 -9.26 -6.29 6.54
N TYR A 3 -9.46 -5.20 7.28
CA TYR A 3 -10.73 -4.89 7.94
C TYR A 3 -11.54 -3.84 7.18
N ALA A 4 -12.86 -4.04 7.04
CA ALA A 4 -13.74 -3.02 6.48
C ALA A 4 -13.94 -1.89 7.49
N TRP A 5 -13.54 -0.66 7.15
CA TRP A 5 -13.68 0.49 8.05
C TRP A 5 -14.86 1.38 7.67
N PRO A 6 -15.67 1.87 8.63
CA PRO A 6 -15.59 1.65 10.08
C PRO A 6 -16.37 0.43 10.59
N ALA A 7 -17.00 -0.35 9.70
CA ALA A 7 -17.91 -1.44 10.09
C ALA A 7 -17.29 -2.50 11.01
N SER A 8 -15.98 -2.75 10.89
CA SER A 8 -15.25 -3.73 11.69
C SER A 8 -14.45 -3.12 12.84
N ALA A 9 -14.69 -1.86 13.22
CA ALA A 9 -13.90 -1.13 14.22
C ALA A 9 -13.70 -1.90 15.54
N SER A 10 -14.75 -2.54 16.08
CA SER A 10 -14.69 -3.32 17.33
C SER A 10 -13.99 -4.68 17.20
N GLN A 11 -13.65 -5.10 15.98
CA GLN A 11 -13.06 -6.40 15.66
C GLN A 11 -11.60 -6.29 15.22
N VAL A 12 -11.11 -5.07 15.03
CA VAL A 12 -9.75 -4.80 14.58
C VAL A 12 -8.74 -5.39 15.56
N LYS A 13 -7.75 -6.09 15.02
CA LYS A 13 -6.60 -6.61 15.75
C LYS A 13 -5.33 -6.36 14.96
N LEU A 14 -4.26 -6.02 15.66
CA LEU A 14 -2.92 -5.95 15.09
C LEU A 14 -2.39 -7.37 14.83
N GLU A 15 -1.85 -7.60 13.64
CA GLU A 15 -1.08 -8.80 13.32
C GLU A 15 0.39 -8.41 13.21
N GLN A 16 1.22 -8.85 14.15
CA GLN A 16 2.66 -8.51 14.17
C GLN A 16 2.92 -6.99 14.12
N GLY A 17 2.01 -6.21 14.73
CA GLY A 17 2.04 -4.75 14.73
C GLY A 17 1.44 -4.10 13.48
N LEU A 18 0.95 -4.88 12.52
CA LEU A 18 0.32 -4.38 11.30
C LEU A 18 -1.19 -4.30 11.45
N LEU A 19 -1.78 -3.19 10.98
CA LEU A 19 -3.21 -3.03 10.76
C LEU A 19 -3.45 -2.55 9.33
N ILE A 20 -4.28 -3.29 8.59
CA ILE A 20 -4.73 -2.89 7.25
C ILE A 20 -6.25 -2.71 7.26
N LEU A 21 -6.69 -1.55 6.80
CA LEU A 21 -8.10 -1.19 6.65
C LEU A 21 -8.40 -0.99 5.17
N LYS A 22 -9.61 -1.37 4.78
CA LYS A 22 -10.22 -0.95 3.52
C LYS A 22 -11.34 0.05 3.79
N VAL A 23 -11.31 1.15 3.07
CA VAL A 23 -12.32 2.21 3.10
C VAL A 23 -13.00 2.21 1.74
N GLN A 24 -14.30 1.94 1.72
CA GLN A 24 -15.09 1.97 0.49
C GLN A 24 -15.20 3.41 0.00
N THR A 25 -14.94 3.64 -1.28
CA THR A 25 -15.14 4.93 -1.93
C THR A 25 -16.11 4.79 -3.10
N LEU A 26 -16.62 5.91 -3.59
CA LEU A 26 -17.43 5.94 -4.81
C LEU A 26 -16.53 6.27 -6.00
N PRO A 27 -16.65 5.58 -7.15
CA PRO A 27 -15.85 5.89 -8.34
C PRO A 27 -15.99 7.34 -8.83
N SER A 28 -17.15 7.96 -8.61
CA SER A 28 -17.43 9.35 -8.99
C SER A 28 -16.89 10.40 -8.01
N MET A 29 -16.33 9.97 -6.88
CA MET A 29 -15.87 10.88 -5.82
C MET A 29 -14.59 11.60 -6.25
N PRO A 30 -14.48 12.92 -6.01
CA PRO A 30 -13.24 13.65 -6.25
C PRO A 30 -12.05 13.03 -5.50
N ARG A 31 -10.86 13.04 -6.14
CA ARG A 31 -9.62 12.51 -5.53
C ARG A 31 -9.30 13.14 -4.16
N THR A 32 -9.66 14.41 -3.97
CA THR A 32 -9.50 15.12 -2.69
C THR A 32 -10.35 14.50 -1.59
N GLU A 33 -11.62 14.18 -1.85
CA GLU A 33 -12.54 13.55 -0.90
C GLU A 33 -12.12 12.11 -0.59
N ILE A 34 -11.72 11.33 -1.60
CA ILE A 34 -11.16 9.97 -1.41
C ILE A 34 -9.98 10.00 -0.42
N ARG A 35 -9.07 10.96 -0.60
CA ARG A 35 -7.91 11.15 0.28
C ARG A 35 -8.32 11.60 1.68
N GLN A 36 -9.32 12.47 1.80
CA GLN A 36 -9.84 12.91 3.09
C GLN A 36 -10.47 11.75 3.87
N GLN A 37 -11.24 10.88 3.21
CA GLN A 37 -11.84 9.71 3.86
C GLN A 37 -10.79 8.71 4.34
N ALA A 38 -9.78 8.41 3.50
CA ALA A 38 -8.68 7.55 3.90
C ALA A 38 -7.91 8.12 5.10
N ARG A 39 -7.62 9.43 5.10
CA ARG A 39 -6.96 10.10 6.22
C ARG A 39 -7.82 10.13 7.48
N LYS A 40 -9.14 10.32 7.35
CA LYS A 40 -10.07 10.24 8.48
C LYS A 40 -10.03 8.84 9.11
N ALA A 41 -10.15 7.79 8.30
CA ALA A 41 -10.06 6.41 8.78
C ALA A 41 -8.72 6.13 9.47
N LEU A 42 -7.62 6.60 8.89
CA LEU A 42 -6.29 6.51 9.48
C LEU A 42 -6.22 7.20 10.85
N LYS A 43 -6.74 8.43 10.94
CA LYS A 43 -6.77 9.23 12.17
C LYS A 43 -7.57 8.56 13.28
N GLU A 44 -8.76 8.06 12.95
CA GLU A 44 -9.64 7.35 13.91
C GLU A 44 -9.02 6.03 14.38
N ALA A 45 -8.41 5.26 13.48
CA ALA A 45 -7.75 4.02 13.82
C ALA A 45 -6.53 4.24 14.72
N LEU A 46 -5.70 5.25 14.45
CA LEU A 46 -4.58 5.60 15.31
C LEU A 46 -5.03 6.07 16.70
N ALA A 47 -6.06 6.92 16.76
CA ALA A 47 -6.65 7.36 18.02
C ALA A 47 -7.08 6.16 18.89
N MET A 48 -7.75 5.18 18.26
CA MET A 48 -8.13 3.93 18.92
C MET A 48 -6.92 3.10 19.38
N LEU A 49 -5.93 2.91 18.50
CA LEU A 49 -4.76 2.08 18.80
C LEU A 49 -3.86 2.69 19.89
N LEU A 50 -3.81 4.01 19.98
CA LEU A 50 -2.97 4.75 20.93
C LEU A 50 -3.71 5.14 22.22
N ASP A 51 -5.00 4.83 22.32
CA ASP A 51 -5.89 5.33 23.38
C ASP A 51 -5.75 6.86 23.56
N TYR A 52 -5.80 7.58 22.43
CA TYR A 52 -5.49 9.00 22.35
C TYR A 52 -6.62 9.79 21.70
N PRO A 53 -6.89 11.05 22.10
CA PRO A 53 -7.93 11.85 21.48
C PRO A 53 -7.70 12.00 19.98
N VAL A 54 -8.72 11.71 19.16
CA VAL A 54 -8.62 11.84 17.70
C VAL A 54 -8.20 13.25 17.30
N THR A 55 -8.59 14.29 18.03
CA THR A 55 -8.22 15.69 17.76
C THR A 55 -6.73 15.94 17.82
N GLU A 56 -5.99 15.18 18.63
CA GLU A 56 -4.54 15.35 18.84
C GLU A 56 -3.68 14.48 17.91
N ILE A 57 -4.30 13.63 17.07
CA ILE A 57 -3.57 12.90 16.02
C ILE A 57 -3.28 13.87 14.86
N GLU A 58 -2.02 14.26 14.73
CA GLU A 58 -1.54 15.16 13.68
C GLU A 58 -0.62 14.44 12.69
N PHE A 59 -0.73 14.81 11.42
CA PHE A 59 0.07 14.25 10.35
C PHE A 59 0.86 15.33 9.65
N GLU A 60 2.09 14.99 9.27
CA GLU A 60 2.80 15.74 8.24
C GLU A 60 2.49 15.11 6.87
N SER A 61 2.05 15.96 5.93
CA SER A 61 1.76 15.54 4.57
C SER A 61 2.22 16.60 3.59
N GLN A 62 3.34 16.35 2.93
CA GLN A 62 3.78 17.13 1.78
C GLN A 62 3.38 16.42 0.47
N PRO A 63 3.00 17.16 -0.59
CA PRO A 63 2.78 16.56 -1.90
C PRO A 63 3.99 15.73 -2.33
N GLY A 64 3.76 14.47 -2.72
CA GLY A 64 4.82 13.56 -3.16
C GLY A 64 5.60 12.86 -2.03
N GLN A 65 5.30 13.14 -0.76
CA GLN A 65 5.92 12.44 0.37
C GLN A 65 4.94 11.51 1.08
N ALA A 66 5.48 10.45 1.69
CA ALA A 66 4.73 9.56 2.55
C ALA A 66 4.14 10.34 3.73
N ILE A 67 2.92 9.98 4.13
CA ILE A 67 2.29 10.55 5.33
C ILE A 67 3.02 10.07 6.58
N GLN A 68 3.35 10.99 7.49
CA GLN A 68 4.06 10.68 8.72
C GLN A 68 3.25 11.15 9.92
N LEU A 69 3.27 10.37 11.01
CA LEU A 69 2.69 10.77 12.28
C LEU A 69 3.61 11.81 12.93
N LEU A 70 3.09 12.98 13.27
CA LEU A 70 3.83 13.99 14.03
C LEU A 70 3.84 13.62 15.52
N HIS A 71 4.53 12.53 15.86
CA HIS A 71 4.69 12.10 17.24
C HIS A 71 6.12 11.61 17.50
N PRO A 72 7.00 12.41 18.12
CA PRO A 72 8.45 12.22 18.11
C PRO A 72 8.95 10.96 18.84
N LYS A 73 8.10 10.31 19.63
CA LYS A 73 8.45 9.10 20.41
C LYS A 73 7.95 7.80 19.80
N LEU A 74 7.19 7.84 18.70
CA LEU A 74 6.54 6.66 18.12
C LEU A 74 7.10 6.37 16.73
N ASN A 75 7.71 5.19 16.57
CA ASN A 75 8.15 4.69 15.27
C ASN A 75 6.99 3.97 14.56
N ILE A 76 5.95 4.74 14.18
CA ILE A 76 4.76 4.22 13.51
C ILE A 76 4.83 4.57 12.02
N GLY A 77 4.86 3.54 11.18
CA GLY A 77 4.77 3.71 9.73
C GLY A 77 3.33 3.76 9.27
N LEU A 78 3.07 4.65 8.31
CA LEU A 78 1.75 4.87 7.73
C LEU A 78 1.84 4.76 6.20
N SER A 79 0.86 4.12 5.58
CA SER A 79 0.76 4.09 4.12
C SER A 79 -0.70 4.08 3.67
N ILE A 80 -0.97 4.73 2.55
CA ILE A 80 -2.29 4.78 1.93
C ILE A 80 -2.13 4.47 0.45
N SER A 81 -2.96 3.59 -0.09
CA SER A 81 -3.14 3.44 -1.53
C SER A 81 -4.62 3.51 -1.87
N HIS A 82 -4.94 3.95 -3.08
CA HIS A 82 -6.32 4.07 -3.54
C HIS A 82 -6.42 3.68 -5.00
N ASP A 83 -7.48 2.95 -5.32
CA ASP A 83 -7.88 2.66 -6.68
C ASP A 83 -9.42 2.57 -6.74
N HIS A 84 -10.00 2.52 -7.93
CA HIS A 84 -11.42 2.66 -8.20
C HIS A 84 -12.33 1.99 -7.16
N GLY A 85 -13.03 2.83 -6.39
CA GLY A 85 -13.99 2.41 -5.38
C GLY A 85 -13.39 1.96 -4.04
N MET A 86 -12.08 2.02 -3.82
CA MET A 86 -11.48 1.60 -2.55
C MET A 86 -10.17 2.33 -2.21
N SER A 87 -10.01 2.66 -0.93
CA SER A 87 -8.72 3.03 -0.36
C SER A 87 -8.27 1.97 0.63
N LEU A 88 -6.98 1.63 0.61
CA LEU A 88 -6.31 0.91 1.69
C LEU A 88 -5.58 1.91 2.60
N VAL A 89 -5.71 1.68 3.89
CA VAL A 89 -4.97 2.39 4.94
C VAL A 89 -4.18 1.34 5.72
N ALA A 90 -2.88 1.55 5.83
CA ALA A 90 -1.96 0.62 6.45
C ALA A 90 -1.18 1.31 7.57
N ILE A 91 -1.14 0.68 8.73
CA ILE A 91 -0.42 1.14 9.92
C ILE A 91 0.53 0.01 10.33
N ASN A 92 1.78 0.37 10.63
CA ASN A 92 2.73 -0.51 11.28
C ASN A 92 3.21 0.14 12.58
N MET A 93 2.89 -0.47 13.71
CA MET A 93 3.30 0.01 15.04
C MET A 93 4.80 -0.15 15.29
N ASN A 94 5.51 -0.89 14.43
CA ASN A 94 6.90 -1.31 14.62
C ASN A 94 7.87 -0.71 13.59
N GLY A 95 7.43 0.24 12.76
CA GLY A 95 8.30 0.93 11.80
C GLY A 95 7.69 1.10 10.42
N LYS A 96 8.53 1.16 9.38
CA LYS A 96 8.11 1.51 8.01
C LYS A 96 7.09 0.51 7.44
N ILE A 97 6.20 1.02 6.61
CA ILE A 97 5.18 0.23 5.89
C ILE A 97 4.89 0.87 4.53
N GLY A 98 4.53 0.04 3.56
CA GLY A 98 3.95 0.46 2.31
C GLY A 98 2.77 -0.43 1.96
N VAL A 99 1.73 0.13 1.37
CA VAL A 99 0.62 -0.64 0.80
C VAL A 99 0.37 -0.18 -0.63
N ASP A 100 -0.01 -1.12 -1.47
CA ASP A 100 -0.52 -0.79 -2.79
C ASP A 100 -1.73 -1.63 -3.19
N LEU A 101 -2.58 -1.05 -4.05
CA LEU A 101 -3.87 -1.58 -4.47
C LEU A 101 -4.04 -1.32 -5.96
N MET A 102 -4.48 -2.34 -6.69
CA MET A 102 -4.87 -2.23 -8.09
C MET A 102 -6.18 -2.98 -8.35
N THR A 103 -7.11 -2.38 -9.10
CA THR A 103 -8.29 -3.06 -9.62
C THR A 103 -8.04 -3.62 -11.02
N LEU A 104 -8.55 -4.83 -11.25
CA LEU A 104 -8.52 -5.46 -12.56
C LEU A 104 -9.56 -4.88 -13.52
N ASN A 105 -10.55 -4.12 -13.04
CA ASN A 105 -11.57 -3.56 -13.93
C ASN A 105 -11.10 -2.31 -14.69
N SER A 106 -10.06 -1.64 -14.19
CA SER A 106 -9.46 -0.44 -14.81
C SER A 106 -7.95 -0.57 -14.95
N SER A 107 -7.46 -1.80 -15.06
CA SER A 107 -6.05 -2.07 -15.35
C SER A 107 -5.65 -1.49 -16.71
N PRO A 108 -4.37 -1.13 -16.92
CA PRO A 108 -3.87 -0.75 -18.23
C PRO A 108 -4.16 -1.79 -19.31
N ALA A 109 -4.25 -1.34 -20.56
CA ALA A 109 -4.42 -2.25 -21.70
C ALA A 109 -3.19 -3.18 -21.83
N ILE A 110 -3.34 -4.30 -22.54
CA ILE A 110 -2.28 -5.34 -22.59
C ILE A 110 -0.94 -4.82 -23.13
N ASN A 111 -0.99 -3.93 -24.12
CA ASN A 111 0.19 -3.27 -24.67
C ASN A 111 0.86 -2.36 -23.63
N GLU A 112 0.07 -1.63 -22.85
CA GLU A 112 0.58 -0.77 -21.77
C GLU A 112 1.20 -1.60 -20.65
N ILE A 113 0.61 -2.76 -20.32
CA ILE A 113 1.15 -3.71 -19.35
C ILE A 113 2.56 -4.16 -19.74
N HIS A 114 2.78 -4.51 -21.02
CA HIS A 114 4.11 -4.94 -21.46
C HIS A 114 5.14 -3.81 -21.34
N THR A 115 4.78 -2.59 -21.77
CA THR A 115 5.66 -1.42 -21.62
C THR A 115 5.99 -1.15 -20.16
N LEU A 116 4.98 -1.06 -19.29
CA LEU A 116 5.17 -0.83 -17.85
C LEU A 116 5.99 -1.93 -17.17
N ALA A 117 5.78 -3.20 -17.57
CA ALA A 117 6.55 -4.31 -17.02
C ALA A 117 8.03 -4.22 -17.42
N THR A 118 8.33 -3.91 -18.69
CA THR A 118 9.70 -3.71 -19.17
C THR A 118 10.38 -2.52 -18.48
N ASP A 119 9.67 -1.40 -18.33
CA ASP A 119 10.25 -0.15 -17.84
C ASP A 119 10.46 -0.15 -16.31
N TYR A 120 9.62 -0.88 -15.55
CA TYR A 120 9.63 -0.81 -14.08
C TYR A 120 9.86 -2.15 -13.36
N LEU A 121 9.42 -3.28 -13.92
CA LEU A 121 9.49 -4.59 -13.22
C LEU A 121 10.74 -5.41 -13.58
N GLY A 122 11.47 -4.99 -14.61
CA GLY A 122 12.67 -5.65 -15.10
C GLY A 122 12.41 -6.77 -16.10
N ASP A 123 13.43 -7.07 -16.91
CA ASP A 123 13.33 -7.96 -18.07
C ASP A 123 12.74 -9.33 -17.72
N LYS A 124 13.22 -9.96 -16.64
CA LYS A 124 12.76 -11.29 -16.22
C LYS A 124 11.27 -11.31 -15.89
N THR A 125 10.77 -10.28 -15.21
CA THR A 125 9.37 -10.17 -14.82
C THR A 125 8.50 -9.85 -16.03
N ALA A 126 8.97 -8.95 -16.90
CA ALA A 126 8.30 -8.61 -18.15
C ALA A 126 8.16 -9.83 -19.09
N GLU A 127 9.23 -10.61 -19.25
CA GLU A 127 9.21 -11.85 -20.04
C GLU A 127 8.24 -12.88 -19.45
N TYR A 128 8.27 -13.09 -18.13
CA TYR A 128 7.35 -13.98 -17.45
C TYR A 128 5.89 -13.59 -17.71
N ILE A 129 5.54 -12.31 -17.53
CA ILE A 129 4.18 -11.82 -17.78
C ILE A 129 3.79 -12.03 -19.24
N ALA A 130 4.69 -11.74 -20.18
CA ALA A 130 4.42 -11.87 -21.61
C ALA A 130 4.18 -13.31 -22.08
N GLN A 131 4.75 -14.30 -21.40
CA GLN A 131 4.59 -15.72 -21.72
C GLN A 131 3.28 -16.33 -21.18
N LEU A 132 2.59 -15.64 -20.26
CA LEU A 132 1.31 -16.13 -19.74
C LEU A 132 0.19 -15.99 -20.79
N PRO A 133 -0.86 -16.84 -20.72
CA PRO A 133 -2.09 -16.62 -21.48
C PRO A 133 -2.65 -15.22 -21.22
N SER A 134 -3.18 -14.55 -22.25
CA SER A 134 -3.67 -13.16 -22.18
C SER A 134 -4.63 -12.91 -21.01
N ALA A 135 -5.49 -13.89 -20.70
CA ALA A 135 -6.43 -13.83 -19.57
C ALA A 135 -5.77 -13.78 -18.17
N LEU A 136 -4.49 -14.17 -18.06
CA LEU A 136 -3.74 -14.21 -16.80
C LEU A 136 -2.70 -13.09 -16.68
N GLN A 137 -2.28 -12.49 -17.80
CA GLN A 137 -1.22 -11.47 -17.82
C GLN A 137 -1.59 -10.27 -16.95
N GLN A 138 -2.85 -9.85 -16.98
CA GLN A 138 -3.34 -8.71 -16.25
C GLN A 138 -3.25 -8.89 -14.73
N GLU A 139 -3.64 -10.06 -14.23
CA GLU A 139 -3.55 -10.38 -12.81
C GLU A 139 -2.08 -10.57 -12.38
N ALA A 140 -1.24 -11.16 -13.24
CA ALA A 140 0.18 -11.30 -12.97
C ALA A 140 0.88 -9.94 -12.88
N PHE A 141 0.61 -9.04 -13.83
CA PHE A 141 1.10 -7.67 -13.79
C PHE A 141 0.65 -6.96 -12.52
N ALA A 142 -0.64 -7.04 -12.16
CA ALA A 142 -1.17 -6.41 -10.96
C ALA A 142 -0.42 -6.86 -9.70
N LYS A 143 -0.11 -8.16 -9.58
CA LYS A 143 0.62 -8.72 -8.42
C LYS A 143 2.04 -8.18 -8.31
N GLU A 144 2.76 -8.16 -9.43
CA GLU A 144 4.15 -7.67 -9.48
C GLU A 144 4.20 -6.15 -9.27
N TRP A 145 3.26 -5.42 -9.87
CA TRP A 145 3.14 -3.97 -9.73
C TRP A 145 2.86 -3.58 -8.28
N THR A 146 1.81 -4.13 -7.66
CA THR A 146 1.48 -3.78 -6.27
C THR A 146 2.59 -4.20 -5.31
N ALA A 147 3.31 -5.29 -5.60
CA ALA A 147 4.47 -5.68 -4.80
C ALA A 147 5.64 -4.69 -4.92
N LEU A 148 5.98 -4.24 -6.13
CA LEU A 148 7.00 -3.22 -6.33
C LEU A 148 6.62 -1.91 -5.64
N GLU A 149 5.43 -1.38 -5.91
CA GLU A 149 4.98 -0.10 -5.35
C GLU A 149 4.88 -0.13 -3.83
N ALA A 150 4.33 -1.20 -3.25
CA ALA A 150 4.28 -1.34 -1.79
C ALA A 150 5.70 -1.31 -1.19
N ARG A 151 6.67 -1.99 -1.81
CA ARG A 151 8.06 -2.01 -1.32
C ARG A 151 8.76 -0.66 -1.48
N ILE A 152 8.54 0.05 -2.59
CA ILE A 152 9.04 1.41 -2.82
C ILE A 152 8.45 2.38 -1.79
N LYS A 153 7.13 2.34 -1.56
CA LYS A 153 6.44 3.14 -0.54
C LYS A 153 6.99 2.84 0.86
N CYS A 154 7.23 1.57 1.18
CA CYS A 154 7.83 1.17 2.44
C CYS A 154 9.27 1.68 2.60
N ASN A 155 10.05 1.76 1.52
CA ASN A 155 11.42 2.26 1.59
C ASN A 155 11.47 3.80 1.76
N GLY A 156 10.43 4.50 1.26
CA GLY A 156 10.35 5.96 1.24
C GLY A 156 10.91 6.58 -0.04
N GLU A 157 10.95 5.81 -1.12
CA GLU A 157 11.51 6.21 -2.41
C GLU A 157 10.41 6.55 -3.42
N ALA A 158 10.77 7.25 -4.50
CA ALA A 158 9.88 7.46 -5.64
C ALA A 158 9.96 6.29 -6.63
N LEU A 159 8.87 6.04 -7.37
CA LEU A 159 8.89 5.11 -8.49
C LEU A 159 9.82 5.64 -9.58
N ALA A 160 10.71 4.79 -10.07
CA ALA A 160 11.64 5.07 -11.14
C ALA A 160 11.84 3.81 -11.98
N GLU A 161 12.21 3.98 -13.25
CA GLU A 161 12.54 2.87 -14.13
C GLU A 161 13.70 2.05 -13.54
N TRP A 162 13.60 0.73 -13.64
CA TRP A 162 14.50 -0.19 -12.92
C TRP A 162 15.96 -0.09 -13.39
N ASN A 163 16.17 0.35 -14.63
CA ASN A 163 17.48 0.55 -15.25
C ASN A 163 18.09 1.94 -14.98
N ILE A 164 17.29 2.93 -14.56
CA ILE A 164 17.75 4.28 -14.23
C ILE A 164 18.18 4.36 -12.76
N VAL A 165 17.35 3.88 -11.83
CA VAL A 165 17.58 3.97 -10.38
C VAL A 165 17.53 2.59 -9.75
N LYS A 166 18.67 2.15 -9.19
CA LYS A 166 18.70 0.91 -8.38
C LYS A 166 18.17 1.18 -6.98
N ILE A 167 16.89 0.90 -6.77
CA ILE A 167 16.28 0.93 -5.44
C ILE A 167 16.63 -0.35 -4.68
N ASN A 168 17.34 -0.23 -3.57
CA ASN A 168 17.65 -1.39 -2.73
C ASN A 168 16.43 -1.76 -1.86
N LEU A 169 15.76 -2.84 -2.23
CA LEU A 169 14.58 -3.35 -1.53
C LEU A 169 14.86 -4.67 -0.78
N ALA A 170 16.13 -5.06 -0.59
CA ALA A 170 16.50 -6.39 -0.06
C ALA A 170 15.97 -6.67 1.35
N ASN A 171 15.83 -5.64 2.20
CA ASN A 171 15.35 -5.77 3.59
C ASN A 171 13.86 -5.45 3.74
N ILE A 172 13.14 -5.29 2.62
CA ILE A 172 11.71 -5.01 2.62
C ILE A 172 10.95 -6.29 2.28
N ASN A 173 10.25 -6.82 3.27
CA ASN A 173 9.35 -7.95 3.10
C ASN A 173 8.02 -7.45 2.54
N SER A 174 7.32 -8.33 1.84
CA SER A 174 5.97 -8.03 1.35
C SER A 174 5.11 -9.29 1.31
N ARG A 175 3.80 -9.12 1.49
CA ARG A 175 2.81 -10.18 1.30
C ARG A 175 1.58 -9.68 0.56
N ALA A 176 1.01 -10.52 -0.28
CA ALA A 176 -0.30 -10.29 -0.87
C ALA A 176 -1.36 -10.21 0.23
N LEU A 177 -2.37 -9.38 0.02
CA LEU A 177 -3.54 -9.26 0.88
C LEU A 177 -4.71 -10.03 0.29
N GLU A 178 -5.53 -10.63 1.15
CA GLU A 178 -6.79 -11.23 0.73
C GLU A 178 -7.79 -10.13 0.37
N MET A 179 -8.13 -10.03 -0.92
CA MET A 179 -8.96 -8.98 -1.46
C MET A 179 -10.22 -9.55 -2.13
N PRO A 180 -11.32 -8.76 -2.21
CA PRO A 180 -12.47 -9.13 -3.03
C PRO A 180 -12.08 -9.36 -4.48
N LYS A 181 -12.84 -10.21 -5.18
CA LYS A 181 -12.63 -10.50 -6.61
C LYS A 181 -12.52 -9.19 -7.41
N GLY A 182 -11.51 -9.10 -8.28
CA GLY A 182 -11.26 -7.92 -9.11
C GLY A 182 -10.31 -6.89 -8.48
N TYR A 183 -9.74 -7.18 -7.31
CA TYR A 183 -8.71 -6.36 -6.67
C TYR A 183 -7.48 -7.20 -6.33
N VAL A 184 -6.31 -6.61 -6.50
CA VAL A 184 -5.01 -7.14 -6.07
C VAL A 184 -4.36 -6.10 -5.17
N ALA A 185 -3.81 -6.53 -4.04
CA ALA A 185 -3.14 -5.62 -3.13
C ALA A 185 -1.96 -6.31 -2.43
N THR A 186 -0.96 -5.51 -2.12
CA THR A 186 0.24 -5.96 -1.40
C THR A 186 0.54 -5.02 -0.25
N VAL A 187 0.93 -5.57 0.89
CA VAL A 187 1.55 -4.80 1.98
C VAL A 187 3.03 -5.15 2.05
N ALA A 188 3.87 -4.15 2.27
CA ALA A 188 5.29 -4.28 2.50
C ALA A 188 5.70 -3.65 3.84
N PHE A 189 6.69 -4.22 4.49
CA PHE A 189 7.17 -3.78 5.80
C PHE A 189 8.65 -4.15 5.98
N SER A 190 9.40 -3.32 6.70
CA SER A 190 10.77 -3.65 7.08
C SER A 190 10.77 -4.65 8.22
N THR A 191 11.59 -5.70 8.12
CA THR A 191 12.02 -6.41 9.34
C THR A 191 12.99 -5.49 10.07
N SER A 192 12.68 -5.11 11.31
CA SER A 192 13.69 -4.50 12.17
C SER A 192 14.91 -5.42 12.19
N PRO A 193 16.14 -4.92 12.01
CA PRO A 193 17.31 -5.74 12.29
C PRO A 193 17.14 -6.22 13.72
N THR A 194 17.15 -7.55 13.91
CA THR A 194 17.15 -8.17 15.23
C THR A 194 18.24 -7.47 16.00
N SER A 195 17.88 -6.65 16.99
CA SER A 195 18.88 -6.12 17.90
C SER A 195 19.35 -7.34 18.68
N SER A 196 20.51 -7.87 18.30
CA SER A 196 21.25 -8.81 19.12
C SER A 196 21.49 -8.10 20.44
N LEU A 197 20.74 -8.50 21.46
CA LEU A 197 21.10 -8.25 22.86
C LEU A 197 22.37 -9.05 23.20
#